data_AF-A0A8I2K3L0-F1
#
_entry.id   AF-A0A8I2K3L0-F1
#
_cell.length_a   1.000
_cell.length_b   1.000
_cell.length_c   1.000
_cell.angle_alpha   90.00
_cell.angle_beta   90.00
_cell.angle_gamma   90.00
#
_symmetry.space_group_name_H-M   'P 1'
#
loop_
_entity.id
_entity.type
_entity.pdbx_description
1 polymer ?
#
loop_
_entity_poly.entity_id
_entity_poly.type
_entity_poly.pdbx_seq_one_letter_code
_entity_poly.pdbx_strand_id
1 'polypeptide(L)'
;SFIGILLDDRVELITVILGILKAGSVFVPLDTIIPVNRLEKRIKHANIQTIFTDTRNKERLLSISQDGQTRLEVILIDESFYRKAGQSFWS
;
A
#
# COMPACT_ATOMS: atom_id res chain seq x y z
N SER A 1 11.78 -4.08 6.58
CA SER A 1 11.48 -3.35 5.33
C SER A 1 10.59 -2.15 5.64
N PHE A 2 10.65 -1.06 4.86
CA PHE A 2 9.69 0.05 4.94
C PHE A 2 8.53 -0.23 3.97
N ILE A 3 7.33 -0.28 4.51
CA ILE A 3 6.11 -0.60 3.76
C ILE A 3 5.20 0.62 3.73
N GLY A 4 4.87 1.12 2.53
CA GLY A 4 3.97 2.25 2.40
C GLY A 4 2.52 1.85 2.68
N ILE A 5 1.75 2.74 3.31
CA ILE A 5 0.30 2.60 3.42
C ILE A 5 -0.35 3.84 2.84
N LEU A 6 -1.17 3.66 1.80
CA LEU A 6 -1.95 4.70 1.13
C LEU A 6 -3.43 4.31 1.19
N LEU A 7 -4.08 4.52 2.34
CA LEU A 7 -5.46 4.12 2.60
C LEU A 7 -6.24 5.27 3.25
N ASP A 8 -7.49 5.44 2.82
CA ASP A 8 -8.42 6.38 3.46
C ASP A 8 -9.22 5.73 4.60
N ASP A 9 -9.58 4.45 4.47
CA ASP A 9 -10.43 3.77 5.45
C ASP A 9 -9.66 3.26 6.68
N ARG A 10 -10.26 3.48 7.85
CA ARG A 10 -9.60 3.27 9.15
C ARG A 10 -9.51 1.81 9.58
N VAL A 11 -10.40 0.93 9.09
CA VAL A 11 -10.46 -0.49 9.52
C VAL A 11 -9.36 -1.30 8.85
N GLU A 12 -9.19 -1.10 7.54
CA GLU A 12 -8.14 -1.67 6.71
C GLU A 12 -6.77 -1.26 7.25
N LEU A 13 -6.64 0.01 7.67
CA LEU A 13 -5.40 0.55 8.23
C LEU A 13 -4.92 -0.26 9.44
N ILE A 14 -5.81 -0.59 10.39
CA ILE A 14 -5.45 -1.39 11.58
C ILE A 14 -4.95 -2.78 11.15
N THR A 15 -5.69 -3.43 10.24
CA THR A 15 -5.36 -4.77 9.76
C THR A 15 -3.99 -4.80 9.07
N VAL A 16 -3.74 -3.81 8.19
CA VAL A 16 -2.47 -3.67 7.46
C VAL A 16 -1.32 -3.39 8.42
N ILE A 17 -1.49 -2.46 9.37
CA ILE A 17 -0.45 -2.16 10.37
C ILE A 17 -0.10 -3.43 11.16
N LEU A 18 -1.10 -4.17 11.65
CA LEU A 18 -0.86 -5.41 12.40
C LEU A 18 -0.14 -6.46 11.54
N GLY A 19 -0.52 -6.61 10.26
CA GLY A 19 0.15 -7.51 9.32
C GLY A 19 1.61 -7.13 9.08
N ILE A 20 1.89 -5.85 8.86
CA ILE A 20 3.25 -5.32 8.66
C ILE A 20 4.12 -5.55 9.90
N LEU A 21 3.60 -5.23 11.09
CA LEU A 21 4.31 -5.41 12.34
C LEU A 21 4.56 -6.89 12.65
N LYS A 22 3.58 -7.76 12.38
CA LYS A 22 3.73 -9.22 12.52
C LYS A 22 4.81 -9.78 11.60
N ALA A 23 4.99 -9.20 10.41
CA ALA A 23 6.05 -9.55 9.48
C ALA A 23 7.43 -8.93 9.83
N GLY A 24 7.56 -8.25 10.98
CA GLY A 24 8.81 -7.61 11.41
C GLY A 24 9.21 -6.39 10.55
N SER A 25 8.24 -5.76 9.88
CA SER A 25 8.46 -4.60 9.03
C SER A 25 7.91 -3.32 9.68
N VAL A 26 8.28 -2.17 9.10
CA VAL A 26 7.88 -0.85 9.57
C VAL A 26 6.95 -0.24 8.53
N PHE A 27 5.86 0.38 8.97
CA PHE A 27 4.95 1.07 8.05
C PHE A 27 5.35 2.55 7.88
N VAL A 28 5.07 3.10 6.70
CA VAL A 28 5.24 4.51 6.36
C VAL A 28 3.90 5.05 5.88
N PRO A 29 3.27 5.99 6.60
CA PRO A 29 2.00 6.56 6.17
C PRO A 29 2.22 7.47 4.95
N LEU A 30 1.47 7.19 3.89
CA LEU A 30 1.39 8.01 2.69
C LEU A 30 0.04 8.72 2.66
N ASP A 31 0.05 9.96 2.22
CA ASP A 31 -1.13 10.82 2.28
C ASP A 31 -1.88 10.76 0.94
N THR A 32 -3.18 10.50 1.00
CA THR A 32 -4.06 10.47 -0.16
C THR A 32 -4.41 11.87 -0.65
N ILE A 33 -4.17 12.95 0.09
CA ILE A 33 -4.53 14.29 -0.38
C ILE A 33 -3.39 14.99 -1.15
N ILE A 34 -2.16 14.48 -1.06
CA ILE A 34 -1.01 15.14 -1.71
C ILE A 34 -0.90 14.82 -3.21
N PRO A 35 -0.45 15.76 -4.05
CA PRO A 35 -0.26 15.49 -5.48
C PRO A 35 0.71 14.33 -5.77
N VAL A 36 0.49 13.61 -6.87
CA VAL A 36 1.24 12.40 -7.26
C VAL A 36 2.76 12.64 -7.30
N ASN A 37 3.21 13.78 -7.81
CA ASN A 37 4.63 14.13 -7.86
C ASN A 37 5.29 14.24 -6.46
N ARG A 38 4.54 14.65 -5.42
CA ARG A 38 5.03 14.72 -4.04
C ARG A 38 4.98 13.36 -3.36
N LEU A 39 3.97 12.55 -3.69
CA LEU A 39 3.89 11.16 -3.28
C LEU A 39 5.08 10.35 -3.80
N GLU A 40 5.41 10.50 -5.08
CA GLU A 40 6.56 9.87 -5.73
C GLU A 40 7.88 10.22 -5.02
N LYS A 41 8.13 11.50 -4.72
CA LYS A 41 9.34 11.93 -4.01
C LYS A 41 9.46 11.27 -2.64
N ARG A 42 8.35 11.12 -1.90
CA ARG A 42 8.33 10.41 -0.61
C ARG A 42 8.66 8.93 -0.78
N ILE A 43 8.04 8.26 -1.75
CA ILE A 43 8.27 6.84 -2.06
C ILE A 43 9.75 6.60 -2.40
N LYS A 44 10.32 7.42 -3.30
CA LYS A 44 11.72 7.35 -3.71
C LYS A 44 12.67 7.63 -2.52
N HIS A 45 12.42 8.68 -1.74
CA HIS A 45 13.27 9.06 -0.60
C HIS A 45 13.26 8.00 0.52
N ALA A 46 12.12 7.36 0.78
CA ALA A 46 12.00 6.30 1.79
C ALA A 46 12.37 4.90 1.24
N ASN A 47 12.78 4.79 -0.03
CA ASN A 47 13.06 3.52 -0.73
C ASN A 47 11.93 2.48 -0.54
N ILE A 48 10.69 2.93 -0.67
CA ILE A 48 9.50 2.08 -0.51
C ILE A 48 9.31 1.27 -1.80
N GLN A 49 9.29 -0.05 -1.67
CA GLN A 49 9.10 -0.98 -2.79
C GLN A 49 7.73 -1.67 -2.76
N THR A 50 7.06 -1.69 -1.60
CA THR A 50 5.74 -2.30 -1.42
C THR A 50 4.80 -1.30 -0.78
N ILE A 51 3.60 -1.16 -1.35
CA ILE A 51 2.56 -0.27 -0.83
C ILE A 51 1.23 -1.03 -0.71
N PHE A 52 0.63 -0.96 0.47
CA PHE A 52 -0.77 -1.34 0.68
C PHE A 52 -1.68 -0.15 0.35
N THR A 53 -2.67 -0.37 -0.49
CA THR A 53 -3.61 0.66 -0.97
C THR A 53 -4.99 0.05 -1.22
N ASP A 54 -5.97 0.90 -1.51
CA ASP A 54 -7.29 0.48 -1.99
C ASP A 54 -7.43 0.74 -3.51
N THR A 55 -8.54 0.24 -4.07
CA THR A 55 -8.87 0.42 -5.49
C THR A 55 -9.03 1.90 -5.88
N ARG A 56 -9.45 2.78 -4.96
CA ARG A 56 -9.63 4.23 -5.22
C ARG A 56 -8.30 4.93 -5.47
N ASN A 57 -7.26 4.52 -4.75
CA ASN A 57 -5.93 5.13 -4.80
C ASN A 57 -4.95 4.42 -5.76
N LYS A 58 -5.32 3.26 -6.31
CA LYS A 58 -4.47 2.44 -7.19
C LYS A 58 -3.87 3.20 -8.38
N GLU A 59 -4.68 3.97 -9.10
CA GLU A 59 -4.27 4.66 -10.34
C GLU A 59 -3.10 5.64 -10.09
N ARG A 60 -3.08 6.24 -8.90
CA ARG A 60 -2.02 7.17 -8.49
C ARG A 60 -0.68 6.49 -8.29
N LEU A 61 -0.66 5.19 -7.98
CA LEU A 61 0.57 4.40 -7.87
C LEU A 61 0.99 3.82 -9.21
N LEU A 62 0.04 3.50 -10.09
CA LEU A 62 0.34 3.02 -11.45
C LEU A 62 1.12 4.08 -12.25
N SER A 63 0.70 5.34 -12.18
CA SER A 63 1.42 6.45 -12.82
C SER A 63 2.86 6.61 -12.32
N ILE A 64 3.15 6.27 -11.06
CA ILE A 64 4.51 6.33 -10.48
C ILE A 64 5.36 5.13 -10.93
N SER A 65 4.77 3.93 -10.99
CA SER A 65 5.50 2.72 -11.39
C SER A 65 5.93 2.69 -12.86
N GLN A 66 5.29 3.48 -13.73
CA GLN A 66 5.55 3.51 -15.17
C GLN A 66 6.82 4.27 -15.56
N ASP A 67 7.47 4.99 -14.65
CA ASP A 67 8.75 5.70 -14.87
C ASP A 67 9.95 4.74 -15.10
N GLY A 68 9.75 3.41 -14.99
CA GLY A 68 10.76 2.38 -15.29
C GLY A 68 11.92 2.29 -14.28
N GLN A 69 12.11 3.31 -13.45
CA GLN A 69 13.15 3.39 -12.41
C GLN A 69 12.70 2.84 -11.05
N THR A 70 11.38 2.77 -10.79
CA THR A 70 10.84 2.38 -9.49
C THR A 70 9.95 1.15 -9.64
N ARG A 71 10.46 -0.03 -9.23
CA ARG A 71 9.64 -1.24 -9.13
C ARG A 71 8.79 -1.15 -7.87
N LEU A 72 7.51 -0.85 -8.03
CA LEU A 72 6.52 -0.79 -6.96
C LEU A 72 5.60 -1.99 -7.02
N GLU A 73 5.59 -2.78 -5.95
CA GLU A 73 4.58 -3.77 -5.68
C GLU A 73 3.38 -3.10 -4.98
N VAL A 74 2.21 -3.21 -5.60
CA VAL A 74 0.96 -2.64 -5.08
C VAL A 74 0.06 -3.76 -4.60
N ILE A 75 -0.26 -3.76 -3.31
CA ILE A 75 -1.14 -4.72 -2.67
C ILE A 75 -2.49 -4.03 -2.40
N LEU A 76 -3.55 -4.56 -3.00
CA LEU A 76 -4.90 -4.05 -2.81
C LEU A 76 -5.54 -4.67 -1.57
N ILE A 77 -6.05 -3.81 -0.69
CA ILE A 77 -6.88 -4.18 0.45
C ILE A 77 -8.25 -3.55 0.23
N ASP A 78 -9.18 -4.39 -0.22
CA ASP A 78 -10.59 -4.07 -0.39
C ASP A 78 -11.42 -5.33 -0.15
N GLU A 79 -12.73 -5.25 -0.35
CA GLU A 79 -13.63 -6.40 -0.17
C GLU A 79 -13.20 -7.66 -0.94
N SER A 80 -12.56 -7.51 -2.11
CA SER A 80 -12.10 -8.65 -2.89
C SER A 80 -10.95 -9.39 -2.20
N PHE A 81 -10.06 -8.66 -1.52
CA PHE A 81 -9.01 -9.24 -0.69
C PHE A 81 -9.60 -10.06 0.45
N TYR A 82 -10.57 -9.50 1.17
CA TYR A 82 -11.20 -10.18 2.30
C TYR A 82 -11.99 -11.42 1.87
N ARG A 83 -12.68 -11.37 0.74
CA ARG A 83 -13.36 -12.53 0.17
C ARG A 83 -12.39 -13.66 -0.18
N LYS A 84 -11.24 -13.32 -0.78
CA LYS A 84 -10.21 -14.31 -1.13
C LYS A 84 -9.51 -14.88 0.11
N ALA A 85 -9.19 -14.02 1.08
CA ALA A 85 -8.59 -14.44 2.34
C ALA A 85 -9.53 -15.37 3.13
N GLY A 86 -10.82 -15.02 3.24
CA GLY A 86 -11.82 -15.84 3.92
C GLY A 86 -12.02 -17.21 3.29
N GLN A 87 -11.87 -17.35 1.97
CA GLN A 87 -11.91 -18.65 1.29
C GLN A 87 -10.66 -19.50 1.52
N SER A 88 -9.49 -18.88 1.72
CA SER A 88 -8.21 -19.57 1.87
C SER A 88 -7.84 -19.90 3.33
N PHE A 89 -8.40 -19.19 4.31
CA PHE A 89 -8.03 -19.35 5.73
C PHE A 89 -8.87 -20.40 6.48
N TRP A 90 -10.02 -20.79 5.92
CA TRP A 90 -10.97 -21.73 6.53
C TRP A 90 -11.19 -23.00 5.69
N SER A 91 -10.34 -23.22 4.68
CA SER A 91 -10.24 -24.45 3.88
C SER A 91 -9.02 -25.25 4.29
#